data_AF-A0A662TJD4-F1
#
_entry.id   AF-A0A662TJD4-F1
#
_cell.length_a   1.000
_cell.length_b   1.000
_cell.length_c   1.000
_cell.angle_alpha   90.00
_cell.angle_beta   90.00
_cell.angle_gamma   90.00
#
_symmetry.space_group_name_H-M   'P 1'
#
loop_
_entity.id
_entity.type
_entity.pdbx_description
1 polymer ?
#
loop_
_entity_poly.entity_id
_entity_poly.type
_entity_poly.pdbx_seq_one_letter_code
_entity_poly.pdbx_strand_id
1 'polypeptide(L)'
;MVSKDPNATTLLLHVHGAFIPQCKDCMWGSSIIPGKYIDPEKLSMALDILRSRGLSFDEAFMLCPNPFIHEQINRIYDIVYDYCRFINIMIHVNDLTRIKIGVISEDDGILIISDSFPKLNEQRNNILALESHGFDKIEILFPVIPGANDSDITDVLKFCRVRGLRLRFIGGPPLDERLDISSIFSRLKDVDLGEPCGYFMGCYSRRMAFYRDFPFQVLSRYYRDPCNIVYMNNANLVGKCPLSEEMYRVEELSKVDPTKCKCPLNPKTLTLIPKVKISFLTGNGVEIHEEELEILDMIDRNWSIRYIAEKLGISHTSVRIKLLNLQRSLSMKLIKKDPISGRISLTDAGRKIVERYRSLKSNYAKFT
;
A
#
# COMPACT_ATOMS: atom_id res chain seq x y z
N MET A 1 -2.81 5.78 13.85
CA MET A 1 -2.11 4.67 13.15
C MET A 1 -1.34 3.88 14.19
N VAL A 2 -1.76 2.66 14.50
CA VAL A 2 -1.00 1.74 15.36
C VAL A 2 0.25 1.33 14.58
N SER A 3 1.44 1.53 15.13
CA SER A 3 2.70 1.13 14.49
C SER A 3 2.72 -0.40 14.35
N LYS A 4 2.71 -0.91 13.11
CA LYS A 4 2.96 -2.35 12.84
C LYS A 4 4.35 -2.70 13.35
N ASP A 5 4.51 -3.88 13.96
CA ASP A 5 5.84 -4.38 14.28
C ASP A 5 6.56 -4.68 12.95
N PRO A 6 7.68 -4.00 12.64
CA PRO A 6 8.41 -4.23 11.41
C PRO A 6 8.93 -5.68 11.27
N ASN A 7 8.97 -6.44 12.36
CA ASN A 7 9.43 -7.83 12.41
C ASN A 7 8.30 -8.88 12.35
N ALA A 8 7.03 -8.47 12.41
CA ALA A 8 5.94 -9.43 12.33
C ALA A 8 5.86 -10.11 10.95
N THR A 9 5.57 -11.40 10.96
CA THR A 9 5.48 -12.21 9.75
C THR A 9 4.09 -12.09 9.13
N THR A 10 4.02 -11.98 7.81
CA THR A 10 2.76 -12.06 7.06
C THR A 10 2.50 -13.50 6.65
N LEU A 11 1.30 -14.01 6.98
CA LEU A 11 0.82 -15.31 6.51
C LEU A 11 0.09 -15.15 5.17
N LEU A 12 0.48 -15.93 4.17
CA LEU A 12 -0.22 -16.02 2.89
C LEU A 12 -0.81 -17.43 2.74
N LEU A 13 -2.08 -17.52 2.36
CA LEU A 13 -2.82 -18.79 2.37
C LEU A 13 -3.62 -18.99 1.09
N HIS A 14 -3.30 -20.01 0.29
CA HIS A 14 -4.24 -20.53 -0.70
C HIS A 14 -5.07 -21.64 -0.07
N VAL A 15 -6.37 -21.40 0.05
CA VAL A 15 -7.28 -22.32 0.73
C VAL A 15 -7.77 -23.44 -0.20
N HIS A 16 -7.88 -23.17 -1.50
CA HIS A 16 -8.39 -24.15 -2.45
C HIS A 16 -7.78 -23.98 -3.85
N GLY A 17 -7.88 -25.06 -4.63
CA GLY A 17 -7.33 -25.16 -5.98
C GLY A 17 -8.38 -25.13 -7.07
N ALA A 18 -9.33 -24.19 -7.03
CA ALA A 18 -10.20 -24.00 -8.18
C ALA A 18 -9.45 -23.26 -9.29
N PHE A 19 -9.56 -23.76 -10.51
CA PHE A 19 -9.04 -23.06 -11.67
C PHE A 19 -9.84 -21.78 -11.91
N ILE A 20 -9.17 -20.62 -12.05
CA ILE A 20 -9.78 -19.38 -12.53
C ILE A 20 -9.38 -19.20 -14.00
N PRO A 21 -10.27 -19.49 -14.96
CA PRO A 21 -9.95 -19.39 -16.39
C PRO A 21 -9.58 -17.97 -16.83
N GLN A 22 -10.03 -16.95 -16.10
CA GLN A 22 -9.88 -15.55 -16.49
C GLN A 22 -8.52 -14.93 -16.11
N CYS A 23 -7.70 -15.62 -15.30
CA CYS A 23 -6.39 -15.10 -14.89
C CYS A 23 -5.25 -15.94 -15.47
N LYS A 24 -5.20 -16.07 -16.81
CA LYS A 24 -4.18 -16.87 -17.52
C LYS A 24 -2.74 -16.46 -17.18
N ASP A 25 -2.53 -15.19 -16.89
CA ASP A 25 -1.23 -14.65 -16.53
C ASP A 25 -1.04 -14.48 -15.01
N CYS A 26 -1.88 -15.10 -14.16
CA CYS A 26 -1.73 -14.97 -12.71
C CYS A 26 -0.37 -15.52 -12.25
N MET A 27 0.47 -14.66 -11.69
CA MET A 27 1.78 -15.06 -11.15
C MET A 27 1.65 -16.13 -10.06
N TRP A 28 0.60 -16.08 -9.24
CA TRP A 28 0.41 -17.03 -8.15
C TRP A 28 -0.28 -18.31 -8.60
N GLY A 29 -0.75 -18.37 -9.85
CA GLY A 29 -1.45 -19.51 -10.44
C GLY A 29 -0.65 -20.81 -10.40
N SER A 30 0.67 -20.74 -10.62
CA SER A 30 1.56 -21.91 -10.62
C SER A 30 1.70 -22.58 -9.25
N SER A 31 1.41 -21.86 -8.17
CA SER A 31 1.55 -22.35 -6.80
C SER A 31 0.33 -23.12 -6.29
N ILE A 32 -0.77 -23.09 -7.06
CA ILE A 32 -2.05 -23.70 -6.74
C ILE A 32 -2.11 -25.09 -7.36
N ILE A 33 -2.45 -26.10 -6.56
CA ILE A 33 -2.62 -27.48 -7.05
C ILE A 33 -4.10 -27.73 -7.38
N PRO A 34 -4.49 -27.94 -8.65
CA PRO A 34 -5.90 -28.10 -9.01
C PRO A 34 -6.60 -29.22 -8.25
N GLY A 35 -7.84 -28.97 -7.82
CA GLY A 35 -8.69 -29.97 -7.14
C GLY A 35 -8.30 -30.30 -5.70
N LYS A 36 -7.26 -29.65 -5.15
CA LYS A 36 -6.88 -29.81 -3.74
C LYS A 36 -7.43 -28.68 -2.87
N TYR A 37 -7.63 -29.02 -1.60
CA TYR A 37 -8.10 -28.14 -0.55
C TYR A 37 -7.14 -28.23 0.62
N ILE A 38 -6.91 -27.10 1.29
CA ILE A 38 -6.12 -27.09 2.50
C ILE A 38 -6.83 -27.89 3.61
N ASP A 39 -6.08 -28.68 4.36
CA ASP A 39 -6.60 -29.42 5.50
C ASP A 39 -6.51 -28.52 6.75
N PRO A 40 -7.63 -28.20 7.43
CA PRO A 40 -7.61 -27.37 8.64
C PRO A 40 -6.69 -27.91 9.73
N GLU A 41 -6.58 -29.24 9.89
CA GLU A 41 -5.70 -29.84 10.90
C GLU A 41 -4.23 -29.58 10.57
N LYS A 42 -3.87 -29.67 9.28
CA LYS A 42 -2.52 -29.37 8.80
C LYS A 42 -2.20 -27.88 8.93
N LEU A 43 -3.18 -27.01 8.69
CA LEU A 43 -3.03 -25.58 8.91
C LEU A 43 -2.75 -25.28 10.38
N SER A 44 -3.59 -25.78 11.30
CA SER A 44 -3.38 -25.58 12.74
C SER A 44 -2.00 -26.08 13.17
N MET A 45 -1.64 -27.31 12.78
CA MET A 45 -0.34 -27.90 13.10
C MET A 45 0.83 -27.07 12.58
N ALA A 46 0.73 -26.53 11.35
CA ALA A 46 1.76 -25.68 10.79
C ALA A 46 1.93 -24.38 11.59
N LEU A 47 0.82 -23.72 11.94
CA LEU A 47 0.84 -22.48 12.71
C LEU A 47 1.38 -22.70 14.13
N ASP A 48 1.02 -23.80 14.80
CA ASP A 48 1.57 -24.21 16.10
C ASP A 48 3.10 -24.37 16.04
N ILE A 49 3.60 -25.11 15.06
CA ILE A 49 5.05 -25.33 14.88
C ILE A 49 5.76 -24.00 14.64
N LEU A 50 5.24 -23.16 13.75
CA LEU A 50 5.83 -21.86 13.42
C LEU A 50 5.83 -20.92 14.63
N ARG A 51 4.73 -20.88 15.39
CA ARG A 51 4.62 -20.08 16.62
C ARG A 51 5.58 -20.55 17.71
N SER A 52 5.76 -21.87 17.87
CA SER A 52 6.72 -22.44 18.83
C SER A 52 8.17 -22.02 18.56
N ARG A 53 8.47 -21.59 17.32
CA ARG A 53 9.76 -21.06 16.89
C ARG A 53 9.88 -19.54 17.04
N GLY A 54 8.90 -18.89 17.66
CA GLY A 54 8.89 -17.46 17.92
C GLY A 54 8.37 -16.61 16.76
N LEU A 55 7.76 -17.20 15.73
CA LEU A 55 7.08 -16.41 14.70
C LEU A 55 5.75 -15.90 15.26
N SER A 56 5.54 -14.59 15.12
CA SER A 56 4.25 -13.95 15.32
C SER A 56 3.68 -13.51 13.97
N PHE A 57 2.37 -13.68 13.81
CA PHE A 57 1.65 -13.25 12.62
C PHE A 57 0.75 -12.06 12.95
N ASP A 58 1.09 -10.89 12.42
CA ASP A 58 0.22 -9.71 12.56
C ASP A 58 -0.93 -9.75 11.56
N GLU A 59 -0.66 -10.29 10.36
CA GLU A 59 -1.56 -10.18 9.21
C GLU A 59 -1.57 -11.48 8.41
N ALA A 60 -2.78 -11.91 8.04
CA ALA A 60 -3.01 -13.02 7.12
C ALA A 60 -3.70 -12.54 5.85
N PHE A 61 -3.35 -13.16 4.73
CA PHE A 61 -4.04 -13.01 3.45
C PHE A 61 -4.57 -14.35 2.99
N MET A 62 -5.89 -14.49 2.94
CA MET A 62 -6.56 -15.61 2.28
C MET A 62 -6.67 -15.28 0.80
N LEU A 63 -5.81 -15.89 0.00
CA LEU A 63 -5.55 -15.53 -1.39
C LEU A 63 -6.62 -16.10 -2.34
N CYS A 64 -6.85 -15.41 -3.47
CA CYS A 64 -7.56 -15.96 -4.62
C CYS A 64 -6.90 -17.26 -5.08
N PRO A 65 -7.64 -18.32 -5.46
CA PRO A 65 -9.04 -18.30 -5.85
C PRO A 65 -10.02 -18.16 -4.66
N ASN A 66 -11.29 -17.88 -4.92
CA ASN A 66 -12.28 -17.51 -3.89
C ASN A 66 -12.31 -18.47 -2.66
N PRO A 67 -11.76 -18.05 -1.50
CA PRO A 67 -11.62 -18.93 -0.32
C PRO A 67 -12.93 -19.55 0.17
N PHE A 68 -14.08 -18.89 -0.07
CA PHE A 68 -15.39 -19.35 0.39
C PHE A 68 -15.93 -20.61 -0.32
N ILE A 69 -15.27 -21.04 -1.39
CA ILE A 69 -15.55 -22.32 -2.06
C ILE A 69 -15.19 -23.52 -1.16
N HIS A 70 -14.28 -23.34 -0.21
CA HIS A 70 -13.91 -24.40 0.72
C HIS A 70 -15.08 -24.73 1.67
N GLU A 71 -15.42 -26.02 1.80
CA GLU A 71 -16.55 -26.47 2.63
C GLU A 71 -16.35 -26.14 4.12
N GLN A 72 -15.12 -26.32 4.61
CA GLN A 72 -14.74 -26.02 6.00
C GLN A 72 -14.16 -24.60 6.19
N ILE A 73 -14.57 -23.63 5.35
CA ILE A 73 -14.02 -22.26 5.41
C ILE A 73 -14.17 -21.62 6.80
N ASN A 74 -15.27 -21.89 7.51
CA ASN A 74 -15.49 -21.35 8.87
C ASN A 74 -14.38 -21.81 9.82
N ARG A 75 -14.08 -23.12 9.80
CA ARG A 75 -13.01 -23.69 10.63
C ARG A 75 -11.65 -23.13 10.29
N ILE A 76 -11.38 -22.92 9.00
CA ILE A 76 -10.11 -22.33 8.53
C ILE A 76 -10.00 -20.88 8.99
N TYR A 77 -11.08 -20.11 8.87
CA TYR A 77 -11.14 -18.74 9.32
C TYR A 77 -10.87 -18.65 10.83
N ASP A 78 -11.54 -19.46 11.65
CA ASP A 78 -11.35 -19.49 13.10
C ASP A 78 -9.89 -19.80 13.46
N ILE A 79 -9.28 -20.80 12.80
CA ILE A 79 -7.85 -21.12 12.99
C ILE A 79 -6.96 -19.93 12.61
N VAL A 80 -7.22 -19.22 11.51
CA VAL A 80 -6.39 -18.07 11.14
C VAL A 80 -6.59 -16.91 12.11
N TYR A 81 -7.82 -16.70 12.57
CA TYR A 81 -8.20 -15.64 13.51
C TYR A 81 -7.50 -15.79 14.86
N ASP A 82 -7.35 -17.02 15.35
CA ASP A 82 -6.66 -17.30 16.61
C ASP A 82 -5.16 -16.94 16.59
N TYR A 83 -4.56 -16.83 15.40
CA TYR A 83 -3.12 -16.60 15.23
C TYR A 83 -2.77 -15.23 14.66
N CYS A 84 -3.72 -14.55 14.00
CA CYS A 84 -3.47 -13.33 13.26
C CYS A 84 -4.39 -12.21 13.73
N ARG A 85 -3.84 -11.01 13.89
CA ARG A 85 -4.62 -9.84 14.32
C ARG A 85 -5.50 -9.27 13.21
N PHE A 86 -5.03 -9.34 11.96
CA PHE A 86 -5.73 -8.79 10.81
C PHE A 86 -5.86 -9.86 9.71
N ILE A 87 -7.08 -10.12 9.26
CA ILE A 87 -7.35 -11.01 8.13
C ILE A 87 -7.75 -10.18 6.93
N ASN A 88 -7.12 -10.47 5.80
CA ASN A 88 -7.42 -9.87 4.51
C ASN A 88 -7.85 -10.98 3.55
N ILE A 89 -9.02 -10.84 2.94
CA ILE A 89 -9.60 -11.84 2.05
C ILE A 89 -9.53 -11.30 0.64
N MET A 90 -8.76 -11.97 -0.20
CA MET A 90 -8.64 -11.63 -1.60
C MET A 90 -9.69 -12.40 -2.40
N ILE A 91 -10.48 -11.66 -3.17
CA ILE A 91 -11.54 -12.23 -4.00
C ILE A 91 -11.55 -11.57 -5.37
N HIS A 92 -11.77 -12.35 -6.43
CA HIS A 92 -11.95 -11.79 -7.75
C HIS A 92 -13.31 -11.08 -7.83
N VAL A 93 -13.39 -9.96 -8.55
CA VAL A 93 -14.59 -9.13 -8.64
C VAL A 93 -15.85 -9.89 -9.10
N ASN A 94 -15.69 -10.91 -9.93
CA ASN A 94 -16.79 -11.76 -10.40
C ASN A 94 -17.37 -12.69 -9.31
N ASP A 95 -16.65 -12.89 -8.21
CA ASP A 95 -17.02 -13.82 -7.15
C ASP A 95 -17.64 -13.13 -5.92
N LEU A 96 -17.89 -11.81 -5.96
CA LEU A 96 -18.40 -11.06 -4.80
C LEU A 96 -19.72 -11.61 -4.25
N THR A 97 -20.59 -12.16 -5.10
CA THR A 97 -21.87 -12.76 -4.67
C THR A 97 -21.70 -14.06 -3.87
N ARG A 98 -20.50 -14.64 -3.89
CA ARG A 98 -20.16 -15.89 -3.20
C ARG A 98 -19.49 -15.66 -1.85
N ILE A 99 -19.34 -14.41 -1.42
CA ILE A 99 -18.84 -14.08 -0.09
C ILE A 99 -19.85 -14.57 0.94
N LYS A 100 -19.38 -15.36 1.90
CA LYS A 100 -20.19 -15.82 3.03
C LYS A 100 -20.01 -14.84 4.19
N ILE A 101 -20.81 -13.77 4.21
CA ILE A 101 -20.70 -12.68 5.19
C ILE A 101 -20.72 -13.19 6.64
N GLY A 102 -21.53 -14.22 6.94
CA GLY A 102 -21.58 -14.81 8.28
C GLY A 102 -20.34 -15.59 8.73
N VAL A 103 -19.30 -15.67 7.90
CA VAL A 103 -18.01 -16.32 8.22
C VAL A 103 -16.95 -15.31 8.65
N ILE A 104 -17.08 -14.06 8.20
CA ILE A 104 -16.03 -13.06 8.31
C ILE A 104 -16.48 -11.92 9.22
N SER A 105 -15.53 -11.23 9.82
CA SER A 105 -15.77 -10.07 10.67
C SER A 105 -15.85 -8.80 9.84
N GLU A 106 -16.67 -7.83 10.26
CA GLU A 106 -16.70 -6.48 9.68
C GLU A 106 -15.32 -5.79 9.73
N ASP A 107 -14.47 -6.20 10.68
CA ASP A 107 -13.11 -5.72 10.84
C ASP A 107 -12.11 -6.30 9.82
N ASP A 108 -12.50 -7.29 9.03
CA ASP A 108 -11.64 -7.90 8.03
C ASP A 108 -11.49 -7.03 6.77
N GLY A 109 -10.32 -7.11 6.15
CA GLY A 109 -10.08 -6.47 4.86
C GLY A 109 -10.67 -7.29 3.72
N ILE A 110 -11.50 -6.68 2.86
CA ILE A 110 -11.96 -7.33 1.62
C ILE A 110 -11.18 -6.72 0.45
N LEU A 111 -10.28 -7.50 -0.14
CA LEU A 111 -9.45 -7.09 -1.27
C LEU A 111 -10.05 -7.65 -2.56
N ILE A 112 -10.73 -6.78 -3.29
CA ILE A 112 -11.40 -7.09 -4.55
C ILE A 112 -10.40 -6.92 -5.69
N ILE A 113 -10.06 -8.03 -6.35
CA ILE A 113 -9.19 -8.04 -7.52
C ILE A 113 -10.03 -7.81 -8.77
N SER A 114 -9.71 -6.78 -9.55
CA SER A 114 -10.34 -6.52 -10.86
C SER A 114 -9.29 -6.18 -11.89
N ASP A 115 -9.32 -6.84 -13.05
CA ASP A 115 -8.39 -6.64 -14.16
C ASP A 115 -8.87 -5.64 -15.21
N SER A 116 -10.12 -5.17 -15.11
CA SER A 116 -10.67 -4.12 -15.98
C SER A 116 -11.73 -3.27 -15.29
N PHE A 117 -11.94 -2.04 -15.78
CA PHE A 117 -12.99 -1.16 -15.27
C PHE A 117 -14.41 -1.68 -15.57
N PRO A 118 -14.73 -2.22 -16.77
CA PRO A 118 -16.06 -2.76 -17.06
C PRO A 118 -16.53 -3.81 -16.05
N LYS A 119 -15.67 -4.79 -15.72
CA LYS A 119 -16.00 -5.83 -14.72
C LYS A 119 -16.22 -5.25 -13.32
N LEU A 120 -15.39 -4.28 -12.92
CA LEU A 120 -15.56 -3.59 -11.65
C LEU A 120 -16.92 -2.86 -11.58
N ASN A 121 -17.27 -2.15 -12.66
CA ASN A 121 -18.50 -1.36 -12.73
C ASN A 121 -19.77 -2.24 -12.79
N GLU A 122 -19.71 -3.40 -13.44
CA GLU A 122 -20.81 -4.39 -13.43
C GLU A 122 -21.13 -4.86 -12.01
N GLN A 123 -20.12 -4.95 -11.15
CA GLN A 123 -20.25 -5.44 -9.78
C GLN A 123 -20.54 -4.34 -8.74
N ARG A 124 -20.81 -3.11 -9.19
CA ARG A 124 -21.05 -1.95 -8.30
C ARG A 124 -22.11 -2.18 -7.23
N ASN A 125 -23.19 -2.90 -7.57
CA ASN A 125 -24.30 -3.15 -6.64
C ASN A 125 -23.90 -4.16 -5.56
N ASN A 126 -23.03 -5.11 -5.89
CA ASN A 126 -22.52 -6.09 -4.94
C ASN A 126 -21.51 -5.44 -3.98
N ILE A 127 -20.71 -4.49 -4.46
CA ILE A 127 -19.84 -3.66 -3.61
C ILE A 127 -20.68 -2.82 -2.64
N LEU A 128 -21.71 -2.14 -3.15
CA LEU A 128 -22.65 -1.37 -2.31
C LEU A 128 -23.35 -2.25 -1.27
N ALA A 129 -23.67 -3.50 -1.63
CA ALA A 129 -24.22 -4.45 -0.68
C ALA A 129 -23.23 -4.72 0.46
N LEU A 130 -21.95 -4.98 0.17
CA LEU A 130 -20.93 -5.17 1.22
C LEU A 130 -20.79 -3.93 2.12
N GLU A 131 -20.74 -2.73 1.55
CA GLU A 131 -20.73 -1.47 2.32
C GLU A 131 -21.96 -1.36 3.24
N SER A 132 -23.13 -1.74 2.74
CA SER A 132 -24.39 -1.73 3.50
C SER A 132 -24.44 -2.78 4.62
N HIS A 133 -23.60 -3.83 4.54
CA HIS A 133 -23.43 -4.83 5.61
C HIS A 133 -22.40 -4.40 6.67
N GLY A 134 -21.83 -3.20 6.58
CA GLY A 134 -20.92 -2.65 7.60
C GLY A 134 -19.43 -2.79 7.30
N PHE A 135 -19.04 -3.42 6.18
CA PHE A 135 -17.63 -3.55 5.80
C PHE A 135 -17.04 -2.20 5.37
N ASP A 136 -16.12 -1.66 6.16
CA ASP A 136 -15.45 -0.36 5.92
C ASP A 136 -14.04 -0.51 5.31
N LYS A 137 -13.47 -1.71 5.36
CA LYS A 137 -12.13 -2.04 4.82
C LYS A 137 -12.21 -2.73 3.46
N ILE A 138 -13.06 -2.21 2.57
CA ILE A 138 -13.12 -2.67 1.18
C ILE A 138 -12.04 -1.97 0.35
N GLU A 139 -11.24 -2.76 -0.35
CA GLU A 139 -10.11 -2.30 -1.15
C GLU A 139 -10.12 -2.92 -2.54
N ILE A 140 -9.94 -2.08 -3.56
CA ILE A 140 -9.76 -2.52 -4.94
C ILE A 140 -8.26 -2.72 -5.19
N LEU A 141 -7.86 -3.92 -5.57
CA LEU A 141 -6.53 -4.25 -6.08
C LEU A 141 -6.59 -4.41 -7.59
N PHE A 142 -6.01 -3.45 -8.31
CA PHE A 142 -6.06 -3.40 -9.78
C PHE A 142 -4.67 -3.69 -10.38
N PRO A 143 -4.43 -4.89 -10.94
CA PRO A 143 -3.20 -5.16 -11.68
C PRO A 143 -3.15 -4.31 -12.95
N VAL A 144 -2.04 -3.60 -13.15
CA VAL A 144 -1.80 -2.75 -14.33
C VAL A 144 -0.83 -3.46 -15.27
N ILE A 145 -1.29 -3.71 -16.48
CA ILE A 145 -0.51 -4.27 -17.59
C ILE A 145 -0.52 -3.24 -18.72
N PRO A 146 0.61 -2.56 -18.98
CA PRO A 146 0.64 -1.48 -19.96
C PRO A 146 0.31 -1.94 -21.38
N GLY A 147 -0.50 -1.15 -22.07
CA GLY A 147 -1.06 -1.47 -23.38
C GLY A 147 -2.26 -2.43 -23.33
N ALA A 148 -2.55 -3.07 -22.19
CA ALA A 148 -3.68 -3.99 -22.05
C ALA A 148 -4.84 -3.38 -21.26
N ASN A 149 -4.58 -2.77 -20.10
CA ASN A 149 -5.62 -2.21 -19.23
C ASN A 149 -5.23 -0.88 -18.55
N ASP A 150 -4.12 -0.26 -18.96
CA ASP A 150 -3.67 1.03 -18.43
C ASP A 150 -4.60 2.21 -18.82
N SER A 151 -5.38 2.06 -19.89
CA SER A 151 -6.45 3.00 -20.24
C SER A 151 -7.52 3.13 -19.16
N ASP A 152 -7.74 2.07 -18.37
CA ASP A 152 -8.83 1.99 -17.39
C ASP A 152 -8.49 2.71 -16.08
N ILE A 153 -7.21 3.04 -15.84
CA ILE A 153 -6.70 3.60 -14.58
C ILE A 153 -7.52 4.82 -14.12
N THR A 154 -7.81 5.74 -15.04
CA THR A 154 -8.52 6.98 -14.71
C THR A 154 -9.96 6.72 -14.30
N ASP A 155 -10.63 5.73 -14.91
CA ASP A 155 -12.02 5.42 -14.60
C ASP A 155 -12.15 4.61 -13.31
N VAL A 156 -11.19 3.71 -13.03
CA VAL A 156 -11.05 3.04 -11.72
C VAL A 156 -10.82 4.07 -10.61
N LEU A 157 -9.94 5.05 -10.82
CA LEU A 157 -9.70 6.14 -9.87
C LEU A 157 -10.98 6.93 -9.57
N LYS A 158 -11.72 7.34 -10.60
CA LYS A 158 -13.00 8.04 -10.42
C LYS A 158 -14.02 7.19 -9.67
N PHE A 159 -14.14 5.90 -10.04
CA PHE A 159 -15.07 4.98 -9.42
C PHE A 159 -14.83 4.81 -7.92
N CYS A 160 -13.57 4.59 -7.53
CA CYS A 160 -13.19 4.44 -6.13
C CYS A 160 -13.35 5.75 -5.37
N ARG A 161 -12.96 6.88 -5.97
CA ARG A 161 -13.09 8.20 -5.35
C ARG A 161 -14.52 8.55 -4.99
N VAL A 162 -15.48 8.32 -5.89
CA VAL A 162 -16.89 8.64 -5.66
C VAL A 162 -17.45 7.87 -4.46
N ARG A 163 -16.93 6.67 -4.18
CA ARG A 163 -17.40 5.78 -3.11
C ARG A 163 -16.54 5.83 -1.85
N GLY A 164 -15.35 6.43 -1.91
CA GLY A 164 -14.39 6.38 -0.81
C GLY A 164 -13.71 5.02 -0.64
N LEU A 165 -13.75 4.14 -1.65
CA LEU A 165 -13.10 2.83 -1.61
C LEU A 165 -11.58 2.98 -1.60
N ARG A 166 -10.88 2.12 -0.85
CA ARG A 166 -9.41 2.09 -0.92
C ARG A 166 -8.98 1.51 -2.26
N LEU A 167 -7.93 2.05 -2.86
CA LEU A 167 -7.45 1.62 -4.17
C LEU A 167 -5.94 1.40 -4.16
N ARG A 168 -5.53 0.25 -4.70
CA ARG A 168 -4.12 -0.08 -4.93
C ARG A 168 -3.93 -0.58 -6.35
N PHE A 169 -2.98 0.03 -7.05
CA PHE A 169 -2.49 -0.46 -8.33
C PHE A 169 -1.26 -1.32 -8.11
N ILE A 170 -1.19 -2.47 -8.77
CA ILE A 170 -0.05 -3.39 -8.67
C ILE A 170 0.50 -3.69 -10.06
N GLY A 171 1.82 -3.75 -10.22
CA GLY A 171 2.41 -4.12 -11.50
C GLY A 171 2.01 -5.53 -11.89
N GLY A 172 1.35 -5.68 -13.04
CA GLY A 172 1.00 -6.97 -13.59
C GLY A 172 2.23 -7.75 -14.11
N PRO A 173 2.09 -9.07 -14.32
CA PRO A 173 3.04 -9.84 -15.13
C PRO A 173 3.01 -9.38 -16.60
N PRO A 174 4.09 -9.54 -17.40
CA PRO A 174 5.28 -10.36 -17.14
C PRO A 174 6.45 -9.62 -16.47
N LEU A 175 7.42 -10.45 -16.09
CA LEU A 175 8.68 -10.25 -15.37
C LEU A 175 9.68 -9.23 -15.96
N ASP A 176 9.24 -8.14 -16.60
CA ASP A 176 10.21 -7.09 -16.90
C ASP A 176 10.46 -6.26 -15.65
N GLU A 177 11.60 -6.52 -14.98
CA GLU A 177 12.13 -5.70 -13.88
C GLU A 177 12.20 -4.20 -14.25
N ARG A 178 12.09 -3.86 -15.56
CA ARG A 178 12.10 -2.51 -16.10
C ARG A 178 10.74 -1.81 -16.07
N LEU A 179 9.64 -2.53 -15.85
CA LEU A 179 8.30 -1.95 -15.91
C LEU A 179 7.90 -1.34 -14.55
N ASP A 180 8.46 -0.16 -14.27
CA ASP A 180 8.04 0.65 -13.15
C ASP A 180 6.67 1.29 -13.46
N ILE A 181 5.59 0.70 -12.96
CA ILE A 181 4.25 1.26 -13.11
C ILE A 181 4.14 2.68 -12.54
N SER A 182 5.05 3.09 -11.62
CA SER A 182 5.10 4.47 -11.13
C SER A 182 5.36 5.46 -12.26
N SER A 183 6.06 5.06 -13.33
CA SER A 183 6.31 5.88 -14.51
C SER A 183 5.05 6.14 -15.35
N ILE A 184 4.02 5.30 -15.23
CA ILE A 184 2.71 5.51 -15.85
C ILE A 184 2.01 6.62 -15.08
N PHE A 185 2.00 6.51 -13.74
CA PHE A 185 1.34 7.48 -12.86
C PHE A 185 2.02 8.85 -12.89
N SER A 186 3.33 8.93 -13.07
CA SER A 186 4.04 10.22 -13.18
C SER A 186 3.69 11.01 -14.44
N ARG A 187 3.11 10.36 -15.45
CA ARG A 187 2.64 10.98 -16.70
C ARG A 187 1.17 11.38 -16.65
N LEU A 188 0.41 10.90 -15.66
CA LEU A 188 -1.00 11.23 -15.52
C LEU A 188 -1.16 12.65 -14.97
N LYS A 189 -2.04 13.44 -15.60
CA LYS A 189 -2.43 14.75 -15.09
C LYS A 189 -3.18 14.59 -13.77
N ASP A 190 -3.00 15.55 -12.87
CA ASP A 190 -3.64 15.60 -11.55
C ASP A 190 -3.26 14.45 -10.60
N VAL A 191 -2.14 13.76 -10.86
CA VAL A 191 -1.59 12.72 -9.98
C VAL A 191 -0.30 13.20 -9.32
N ASP A 192 -0.31 13.26 -7.99
CA ASP A 192 0.89 13.49 -7.18
C ASP A 192 1.40 12.16 -6.61
N LEU A 193 2.62 11.75 -6.97
CA LEU A 193 3.26 10.55 -6.43
C LEU A 193 4.13 10.90 -5.22
N GLY A 194 3.90 10.22 -4.11
CA GLY A 194 4.70 10.32 -2.90
C GLY A 194 5.95 9.43 -2.94
N GLU A 195 6.63 9.36 -1.79
CA GLU A 195 7.76 8.46 -1.60
C GLU A 195 7.31 7.03 -1.23
N PRO A 196 8.16 6.01 -1.47
CA PRO A 196 7.93 4.67 -0.92
C PRO A 196 7.73 4.70 0.62
N CYS A 197 6.69 4.02 1.10
CA CYS A 197 6.23 4.00 2.48
C CYS A 197 5.78 2.59 2.93
N GLY A 198 6.73 1.83 3.46
CA GLY A 198 6.49 0.49 4.00
C GLY A 198 6.04 -0.52 2.94
N TYR A 199 5.42 -1.62 3.41
CA TYR A 199 5.19 -2.80 2.57
C TYR A 199 3.76 -3.33 2.63
N PHE A 200 3.32 -3.91 1.53
CA PHE A 200 2.10 -4.69 1.38
C PHE A 200 2.44 -6.17 1.19
N MET A 201 1.68 -7.05 1.86
CA MET A 201 1.89 -8.50 1.84
C MET A 201 3.35 -8.93 2.10
N GLY A 202 4.07 -8.15 2.92
CA GLY A 202 5.48 -8.40 3.24
C GLY A 202 6.51 -8.20 2.11
N CYS A 203 6.12 -8.07 0.83
CA CYS A 203 7.05 -8.02 -0.30
C CYS A 203 6.88 -6.86 -1.27
N TYR A 204 5.70 -6.25 -1.36
CA TYR A 204 5.48 -5.14 -2.29
C TYR A 204 5.73 -3.82 -1.58
N SER A 205 6.66 -3.01 -2.08
CA SER A 205 6.81 -1.64 -1.60
C SER A 205 5.56 -0.86 -1.97
N ARG A 206 5.08 -0.07 -1.03
CA ARG A 206 3.91 0.79 -1.25
C ARG A 206 4.38 2.20 -1.47
N ARG A 207 3.76 2.91 -2.39
CA ARG A 207 3.93 4.36 -2.55
C ARG A 207 2.55 4.99 -2.46
N MET A 208 2.39 6.01 -1.61
CA MET A 208 1.15 6.81 -1.61
C MET A 208 1.12 7.71 -2.84
N ALA A 209 -0.05 7.86 -3.44
CA ALA A 209 -0.29 8.77 -4.54
C ALA A 209 -1.66 9.45 -4.35
N PHE A 210 -1.86 10.61 -4.98
CA PHE A 210 -3.10 11.37 -4.86
C PHE A 210 -3.62 11.77 -6.23
N TYR A 211 -4.88 11.44 -6.51
CA TYR A 211 -5.59 11.90 -7.70
C TYR A 211 -6.68 12.87 -7.29
N ARG A 212 -6.48 14.19 -7.50
CA ARG A 212 -7.45 15.22 -7.08
C ARG A 212 -7.89 15.04 -5.61
N ASP A 213 -6.90 15.03 -4.71
CA ASP A 213 -7.03 14.81 -3.26
C ASP A 213 -7.53 13.42 -2.82
N PHE A 214 -7.80 12.50 -3.75
CA PHE A 214 -8.14 11.11 -3.43
C PHE A 214 -6.87 10.25 -3.27
N PRO A 215 -6.62 9.68 -2.07
CA PRO A 215 -5.44 8.86 -1.83
C PRO A 215 -5.60 7.47 -2.47
N PHE A 216 -4.56 7.01 -3.15
CA PHE A 216 -4.43 5.63 -3.63
C PHE A 216 -2.99 5.14 -3.44
N GLN A 217 -2.75 3.85 -3.63
CA GLN A 217 -1.42 3.26 -3.51
C GLN A 217 -0.94 2.68 -4.84
N VAL A 218 0.36 2.81 -5.08
CA VAL A 218 1.06 2.15 -6.17
C VAL A 218 2.01 1.11 -5.54
N LEU A 219 1.89 -0.13 -5.98
CA LEU A 219 2.61 -1.28 -5.45
C LEU A 219 3.66 -1.74 -6.46
N SER A 220 4.92 -1.69 -6.05
CA SER A 220 6.06 -2.07 -6.88
C SER A 220 6.96 -3.03 -6.14
N ARG A 221 7.69 -3.88 -6.88
CA ARG A 221 8.73 -4.73 -6.29
C ARG A 221 10.00 -3.90 -6.09
N TYR A 222 10.53 -3.90 -4.87
CA TYR A 222 11.82 -3.31 -4.55
C TYR A 222 12.61 -4.27 -3.68
N TYR A 223 13.94 -4.12 -3.68
CA TYR A 223 14.81 -4.91 -2.83
C TYR A 223 14.42 -4.72 -1.35
N ARG A 224 14.28 -5.82 -0.62
CA ARG A 224 14.00 -5.85 0.82
C ARG A 224 14.73 -7.00 1.50
N ASP A 225 15.48 -6.69 2.55
CA ASP A 225 15.99 -7.66 3.51
C ASP A 225 15.68 -7.17 4.94
N PRO A 226 14.98 -7.92 5.80
CA PRO A 226 14.38 -9.24 5.58
C PRO A 226 12.97 -9.19 4.94
N CYS A 227 12.68 -10.18 4.10
CA CYS A 227 11.32 -10.49 3.64
C CYS A 227 10.62 -11.31 4.73
N ASN A 228 9.54 -10.82 5.34
CA ASN A 228 8.87 -11.49 6.47
C ASN A 228 7.55 -12.12 6.04
N ILE A 229 7.64 -13.14 5.19
CA ILE A 229 6.49 -13.87 4.64
C ILE A 229 6.65 -15.35 4.95
N VAL A 230 5.54 -16.00 5.28
CA VAL A 230 5.35 -17.44 5.20
C VAL A 230 4.12 -17.70 4.34
N TYR A 231 4.22 -18.68 3.44
CA TYR A 231 3.15 -19.06 2.54
C TYR A 231 2.79 -20.54 2.74
N MET A 232 1.50 -20.83 2.80
CA MET A 232 0.96 -22.18 2.76
C MET A 232 0.02 -22.33 1.57
N ASN A 233 0.26 -23.35 0.75
CA ASN A 233 -0.57 -23.63 -0.41
C ASN A 233 -1.75 -24.55 -0.08
N ASN A 234 -2.63 -24.73 -1.06
CA ASN A 234 -3.83 -25.56 -0.95
C ASN A 234 -3.55 -27.08 -0.97
N ALA A 235 -2.28 -27.47 -0.90
CA ALA A 235 -1.83 -28.86 -0.81
C ALA A 235 -1.07 -29.13 0.50
N ASN A 236 -1.21 -28.23 1.49
CA ASN A 236 -0.57 -28.32 2.81
C ASN A 236 0.96 -28.24 2.78
N LEU A 237 1.53 -27.61 1.74
CA LEU A 237 2.96 -27.32 1.68
C LEU A 237 3.20 -25.88 2.14
N VAL A 238 4.31 -25.69 2.85
CA VAL A 238 4.71 -24.42 3.46
C VAL A 238 6.06 -23.98 2.92
N GLY A 239 6.17 -22.72 2.52
CA GLY A 239 7.40 -22.12 2.02
C GLY A 239 7.46 -20.63 2.30
N LYS A 240 8.41 -19.94 1.67
CA LYS A 240 8.65 -18.52 1.92
C LYS A 240 7.58 -17.61 1.30
N CYS A 241 7.17 -17.89 0.07
CA CYS A 241 6.15 -17.13 -0.66
C CYS A 241 5.49 -17.98 -1.76
N PRO A 242 4.42 -17.51 -2.43
CA PRO A 242 3.76 -18.25 -3.51
C PRO A 242 4.67 -18.65 -4.68
N LEU A 243 5.74 -17.89 -4.94
CA LEU A 243 6.66 -18.17 -6.04
C LEU A 243 7.88 -19.00 -5.63
N SER A 244 7.93 -19.47 -4.38
CA SER A 244 9.07 -20.24 -3.87
C SER A 244 9.13 -21.62 -4.51
N GLU A 245 10.32 -21.99 -4.99
CA GLU A 245 10.62 -23.36 -5.43
C GLU A 245 10.74 -24.31 -4.22
N GLU A 246 11.24 -23.80 -3.10
CA GLU A 246 11.40 -24.52 -1.84
C GLU A 246 10.11 -24.50 -1.04
N MET A 247 9.38 -25.62 -1.07
CA MET A 247 8.14 -25.86 -0.33
C MET A 247 8.27 -27.18 0.44
N TYR A 248 7.88 -27.16 1.72
CA TYR A 248 8.05 -28.28 2.65
C TYR A 248 6.71 -28.79 3.15
N ARG A 249 6.64 -30.08 3.51
CA ARG A 249 5.47 -30.62 4.20
C ARG A 249 5.41 -30.08 5.63
N VAL A 250 4.22 -30.03 6.21
CA VAL A 250 4.02 -29.53 7.60
C VAL A 250 4.91 -30.29 8.60
N GLU A 251 5.08 -31.60 8.44
CA GLU A 251 5.88 -32.43 9.34
C GLU A 251 7.37 -32.08 9.31
N GLU A 252 7.85 -31.54 8.18
CA GLU A 252 9.25 -31.17 7.96
C GLU A 252 9.59 -29.81 8.60
N LEU A 253 8.58 -29.01 8.95
CA LEU A 253 8.76 -27.69 9.57
C LEU A 253 9.42 -27.76 10.94
N SER A 254 9.46 -28.92 11.60
CA SER A 254 10.24 -29.13 12.81
C SER A 254 11.75 -29.00 12.57
N LYS A 255 12.22 -29.26 11.35
CA LYS A 255 13.65 -29.27 10.96
C LYS A 255 14.03 -28.13 10.02
N VAL A 256 13.09 -27.66 9.21
CA VAL A 256 13.34 -26.63 8.19
C VAL A 256 12.64 -25.33 8.54
N ASP A 257 13.31 -24.20 8.34
CA ASP A 257 12.76 -22.87 8.58
C ASP A 257 12.47 -22.17 7.23
N PRO A 258 11.19 -22.11 6.81
CA PRO A 258 10.83 -21.51 5.53
C PRO A 258 11.17 -20.01 5.47
N THR A 259 11.39 -19.35 6.61
CA THR A 259 11.74 -17.92 6.62
C THR A 259 13.17 -17.65 6.17
N LYS A 260 14.05 -18.66 6.18
CA LYS A 260 15.44 -18.54 5.76
C LYS A 260 15.66 -18.77 4.27
N CYS A 261 14.65 -19.27 3.55
CA CYS A 261 14.74 -19.47 2.11
C CYS A 261 14.82 -18.13 1.37
N LYS A 262 15.51 -18.13 0.22
CA LYS A 262 15.61 -16.93 -0.64
C LYS A 262 14.24 -16.54 -1.16
N CYS A 263 13.91 -15.26 -1.09
CA CYS A 263 12.66 -14.75 -1.62
C CYS A 263 12.79 -14.49 -3.14
N PRO A 264 12.06 -15.21 -4.01
CA PRO A 264 12.08 -14.98 -5.45
C PRO A 264 11.42 -13.66 -5.87
N LEU A 265 10.61 -13.06 -4.99
CA LEU A 265 10.01 -11.74 -5.20
C LEU A 265 10.97 -10.58 -4.84
N ASN A 266 12.08 -10.88 -4.16
CA ASN A 266 13.08 -9.89 -3.84
C ASN A 266 14.00 -9.71 -5.05
N PRO A 267 13.99 -8.55 -5.74
CA PRO A 267 14.89 -8.31 -6.87
C PRO A 267 16.35 -8.51 -6.43
N LYS A 268 17.23 -8.92 -7.35
CA LYS A 268 18.63 -9.22 -7.00
C LYS A 268 19.49 -7.97 -6.81
N THR A 269 19.02 -6.82 -7.29
CA THR A 269 19.78 -5.56 -7.36
C THR A 269 19.14 -4.49 -6.46
N LEU A 270 19.99 -3.79 -5.71
CA LEU A 270 19.57 -2.62 -4.92
C LEU A 270 19.28 -1.45 -5.86
N THR A 271 18.02 -1.02 -5.95
CA THR A 271 17.65 0.19 -6.67
C THR A 271 17.70 1.39 -5.73
N LEU A 272 18.56 2.36 -6.05
CA LEU A 272 18.62 3.64 -5.33
C LEU A 272 17.79 4.68 -6.06
N ILE A 273 16.90 5.37 -5.34
CA ILE A 273 16.13 6.50 -5.87
C ILE A 273 16.82 7.78 -5.40
N PRO A 274 17.29 8.66 -6.32
CA PRO A 274 17.90 9.91 -5.91
C PRO A 274 16.87 10.80 -5.21
N LYS A 275 17.22 11.31 -4.02
CA LYS A 275 16.41 12.27 -3.26
C LYS A 275 17.17 13.59 -3.16
N VAL A 276 16.61 14.63 -3.77
CA VAL A 276 17.15 15.99 -3.69
C VAL A 276 16.41 16.73 -2.59
N LYS A 277 17.15 17.22 -1.58
CA LYS A 277 16.62 18.15 -0.57
C LYS A 277 17.13 19.55 -0.87
N ILE A 278 16.23 20.53 -0.89
CA ILE A 278 16.59 21.93 -1.16
C ILE A 278 16.57 22.70 0.15
N SER A 279 17.71 23.26 0.56
CA SER A 279 17.82 24.25 1.62
C SER A 279 18.50 25.53 1.12
N PHE A 280 18.19 26.67 1.75
CA PHE A 280 18.81 27.95 1.43
C PHE A 280 19.74 28.38 2.55
N LEU A 281 20.98 28.74 2.20
CA LEU A 281 21.91 29.37 3.11
C LEU A 281 21.93 30.87 2.83
N THR A 282 21.65 31.68 3.85
CA THR A 282 21.78 33.13 3.74
C THR A 282 23.23 33.58 3.86
N GLY A 283 23.54 34.82 3.45
CA GLY A 283 24.89 35.38 3.56
C GLY A 283 25.42 35.49 5.00
N ASN A 284 24.53 35.46 6.00
CA ASN A 284 24.87 35.40 7.43
C ASN A 284 24.85 33.97 8.01
N GLY A 285 24.85 32.94 7.17
CA GLY A 285 25.01 31.54 7.59
C GLY A 285 23.77 30.90 8.20
N VAL A 286 22.59 31.52 8.10
CA VAL A 286 21.33 30.91 8.56
C VAL A 286 20.83 29.98 7.46
N GLU A 287 20.67 28.70 7.81
CA GLU A 287 20.04 27.72 6.92
C GLU A 287 18.52 27.79 7.07
N ILE A 288 17.83 27.88 5.94
CA ILE A 288 16.38 27.71 5.82
C ILE A 288 16.17 26.30 5.27
N HIS A 289 15.66 25.41 6.11
CA HIS A 289 15.49 24.01 5.77
C HIS A 289 14.30 23.80 4.82
N GLU A 290 14.30 22.68 4.09
CA GLU A 290 13.25 22.36 3.12
C GLU A 290 11.83 22.40 3.70
N GLU A 291 11.64 21.86 4.91
CA GLU A 291 10.34 21.88 5.60
C GLU A 291 9.84 23.31 5.84
N GLU A 292 10.74 24.24 6.15
CA GLU A 292 10.39 25.65 6.36
C GLU A 292 10.01 26.35 5.05
N LEU A 293 10.72 26.01 3.97
CA LEU A 293 10.40 26.48 2.62
C LEU A 293 9.02 25.95 2.16
N GLU A 294 8.69 24.69 2.48
CA GLU A 294 7.38 24.10 2.20
C GLU A 294 6.27 24.76 3.00
N ILE A 295 6.47 25.06 4.29
CA ILE A 295 5.49 25.83 5.08
C ILE A 295 5.21 27.18 4.43
N LEU A 296 6.26 27.91 4.00
CA LEU A 296 6.09 29.20 3.31
C LEU A 296 5.37 29.05 1.97
N ASP A 297 5.69 28.02 1.17
CA ASP A 297 5.00 27.73 -0.10
C ASP A 297 3.51 27.47 0.10
N MET A 298 3.15 26.70 1.15
CA MET A 298 1.76 26.41 1.48
C MET A 298 1.00 27.65 1.96
N ILE A 299 1.65 28.55 2.71
CA ILE A 299 1.05 29.83 3.11
C ILE A 299 0.77 30.71 1.88
N ASP A 300 1.67 30.75 0.90
CA ASP A 300 1.46 31.49 -0.35
C ASP A 300 0.24 30.99 -1.14
N ARG A 301 -0.06 29.68 -1.06
CA ARG A 301 -1.27 29.07 -1.62
C ARG A 301 -2.54 29.33 -0.79
N ASN A 302 -2.47 30.23 0.19
CA ASN A 302 -3.56 30.61 1.10
C ASN A 302 -4.09 29.47 1.98
N TRP A 303 -3.26 28.48 2.31
CA TRP A 303 -3.67 27.41 3.24
C TRP A 303 -3.69 27.88 4.69
N SER A 304 -4.62 27.35 5.48
CA SER A 304 -4.66 27.62 6.91
C SER A 304 -3.54 26.89 7.66
N ILE A 305 -3.06 27.44 8.78
CA ILE A 305 -2.04 26.76 9.61
C ILE A 305 -2.49 25.37 10.04
N ARG A 306 -3.79 25.17 10.31
CA ARG A 306 -4.33 23.85 10.68
C ARG A 306 -4.16 22.84 9.56
N TYR A 307 -4.48 23.25 8.33
CA TYR A 307 -4.32 22.40 7.15
C TYR A 307 -2.85 22.08 6.84
N ILE A 308 -1.96 23.07 7.00
CA ILE A 308 -0.51 22.87 6.85
C ILE A 308 0.01 21.86 7.88
N ALA A 309 -0.41 22.00 9.15
CA ALA A 309 -0.04 21.11 10.23
C ALA A 309 -0.48 19.66 9.97
N GLU A 310 -1.72 19.48 9.51
CA GLU A 310 -2.27 18.18 9.12
C GLU A 310 -1.47 17.55 7.96
N LYS A 311 -1.16 18.33 6.92
CA LYS A 311 -0.42 17.85 5.76
C LYS A 311 1.03 17.47 6.07
N LEU A 312 1.65 18.16 7.02
CA LEU A 312 3.02 17.86 7.49
C LEU A 312 3.07 16.85 8.64
N GLY A 313 1.92 16.40 9.18
CA GLY A 313 1.87 15.47 10.29
C GLY A 313 2.42 16.03 11.61
N ILE A 314 2.36 17.35 11.81
CA ILE A 314 2.87 18.03 13.02
C ILE A 314 1.76 18.84 13.69
N SER A 315 2.00 19.30 14.92
CA SER A 315 1.01 20.14 15.61
C SER A 315 0.93 21.55 15.01
N HIS A 316 -0.24 22.18 15.07
CA HIS A 316 -0.41 23.59 14.66
C HIS A 316 0.49 24.55 15.44
N THR A 317 0.81 24.21 16.69
CA THR A 317 1.77 24.94 17.53
C THR A 317 3.18 24.82 16.97
N SER A 318 3.58 23.63 16.51
CA SER A 318 4.89 23.39 15.89
C SER A 318 5.09 24.22 14.64
N VAL A 319 4.08 24.32 13.76
CA VAL A 319 4.12 25.19 12.57
C VAL A 319 4.35 26.65 12.96
N ARG A 320 3.63 27.15 13.97
CA ARG A 320 3.80 28.54 14.46
C ARG A 320 5.17 28.79 15.05
N ILE A 321 5.69 27.85 15.84
CA ILE A 321 7.01 27.96 16.45
C ILE A 321 8.09 27.99 15.37
N LYS A 322 8.02 27.10 14.38
CA LYS A 322 8.95 27.08 13.24
C LYS A 322 8.97 28.42 12.49
N LEU A 323 7.80 28.96 12.15
CA LEU A 323 7.70 30.28 11.49
C LEU A 323 8.25 31.42 12.35
N LEU A 324 7.98 31.42 13.66
CA LEU A 324 8.50 32.44 14.57
C LEU A 324 10.02 32.35 14.70
N ASN A 325 10.56 31.15 14.86
CA ASN A 325 12.00 30.92 14.95
C ASN A 325 12.70 31.33 13.66
N LEU A 326 12.18 30.92 12.50
CA LEU A 326 12.73 31.29 11.21
C LEU A 326 12.78 32.82 11.02
N GLN A 327 11.69 33.52 11.33
CA GLN A 327 11.66 34.99 11.24
C GLN A 327 12.65 35.66 12.20
N ARG A 328 12.84 35.11 13.40
CA ARG A 328 13.84 35.59 14.37
C ARG A 328 15.25 35.36 13.87
N SER A 329 15.57 34.15 13.40
CA SER A 329 16.89 33.79 12.88
C SER A 329 17.27 34.64 11.68
N LEU A 330 16.32 34.90 10.78
CA LEU A 330 16.52 35.77 9.62
C LEU A 330 16.43 37.26 9.95
N SER A 331 16.06 37.63 11.19
CA SER A 331 15.78 39.01 11.61
C SER A 331 14.84 39.75 10.65
N MET A 332 13.86 39.04 10.09
CA MET A 332 13.00 39.52 9.01
C MET A 332 11.60 38.94 9.13
N LYS A 333 10.57 39.75 8.90
CA LYS A 333 9.18 39.27 8.82
C LYS A 333 8.92 38.61 7.46
N LEU A 334 8.56 37.34 7.50
CA LEU A 334 8.21 36.53 6.34
C LEU A 334 6.70 36.42 6.13
N ILE A 335 5.92 36.58 7.19
CA ILE A 335 4.46 36.48 7.16
C ILE A 335 3.81 37.73 7.77
N LYS A 336 2.62 38.05 7.28
CA LYS A 336 1.72 39.07 7.84
C LYS A 336 0.38 38.43 8.18
N LYS A 337 -0.19 38.85 9.31
CA LYS A 337 -1.51 38.44 9.76
C LYS A 337 -2.50 39.56 9.50
N ASP A 338 -3.59 39.25 8.83
CA ASP A 338 -4.72 40.14 8.69
C ASP A 338 -5.43 40.24 10.06
N PRO A 339 -5.55 41.45 10.64
CA PRO A 339 -6.17 41.65 11.95
C PRO A 339 -7.67 41.38 11.96
N ILE A 340 -8.36 41.48 10.82
CA ILE A 340 -9.81 41.30 10.71
C ILE A 340 -10.13 39.84 10.44
N SER A 341 -9.52 39.25 9.41
CA SER A 341 -9.82 37.88 9.00
C SER A 341 -9.00 36.82 9.73
N GLY A 342 -7.95 37.23 10.45
CA GLY A 342 -7.00 36.33 11.11
C GLY A 342 -6.14 35.51 10.13
N ARG A 343 -6.31 35.70 8.82
CA ARG A 343 -5.58 34.99 7.77
C ARG A 343 -4.12 35.40 7.76
N ILE A 344 -3.27 34.46 7.38
CA ILE A 344 -1.83 34.65 7.29
C ILE A 344 -1.46 34.64 5.81
N SER A 345 -0.63 35.59 5.40
CA SER A 345 -0.13 35.71 4.03
C SER A 345 1.37 36.04 4.07
N LEU A 346 2.07 35.83 2.96
CA LEU A 346 3.49 36.16 2.88
C LEU A 346 3.72 37.68 2.78
N THR A 347 4.85 38.13 3.31
CA THR A 347 5.46 39.43 2.96
C THR A 347 6.20 39.31 1.62
N ASP A 348 6.66 40.43 1.05
CA ASP A 348 7.41 40.39 -0.21
C ASP A 348 8.74 39.62 -0.07
N ALA A 349 9.36 39.66 1.11
CA ALA A 349 10.53 38.86 1.42
C ALA A 349 10.21 37.36 1.44
N GLY A 350 9.12 36.96 2.09
CA GLY A 350 8.64 35.59 2.08
C GLY A 350 8.32 35.10 0.66
N ARG A 351 7.69 35.96 -0.16
CA ARG A 351 7.35 35.62 -1.54
C ARG A 351 8.58 35.39 -2.40
N LYS A 352 9.62 36.23 -2.29
CA LYS A 352 10.90 36.04 -3.01
C LYS A 352 11.57 34.70 -2.68
N ILE A 353 11.55 34.28 -1.41
CA ILE A 353 12.08 32.99 -0.98
C ILE A 353 11.30 31.85 -1.65
N VAL A 354 9.96 31.91 -1.61
CA VAL A 354 9.09 30.89 -2.22
C VAL A 354 9.25 30.83 -3.74
N GLU A 355 9.33 31.96 -4.42
CA GLU A 355 9.56 32.02 -5.87
C GLU A 355 10.88 31.35 -6.26
N ARG A 356 11.95 31.61 -5.48
CA ARG A 356 13.24 30.95 -5.70
C ARG A 356 13.16 29.45 -5.43
N TYR A 357 12.46 29.04 -4.37
CA TYR A 357 12.25 27.64 -4.02
C TYR A 357 11.49 26.89 -5.12
N ARG A 358 10.37 27.44 -5.61
CA ARG A 358 9.60 26.88 -6.73
C ARG A 358 10.42 26.75 -8.01
N SER A 359 11.21 27.78 -8.34
CA SER A 359 12.08 27.78 -9.51
C SER A 359 13.10 26.64 -9.46
N LEU A 360 13.77 26.45 -8.31
CA LEU A 360 14.72 25.36 -8.13
C LEU A 360 14.03 24.00 -8.14
N LYS A 361 12.92 23.85 -7.40
CA LYS A 361 12.13 22.61 -7.37
C LYS A 361 11.68 22.19 -8.77
N SER A 362 11.24 23.14 -9.61
CA SER A 362 10.87 22.87 -11.01
C SER A 362 12.05 22.49 -11.90
N ASN A 363 13.25 23.00 -11.63
CA ASN A 363 14.45 22.65 -12.40
C ASN A 363 14.96 21.25 -12.03
N TYR A 364 14.87 20.88 -10.75
CA TYR A 364 15.31 19.57 -10.26
C TYR A 364 14.27 18.46 -10.43
N ALA A 365 12.97 18.80 -10.52
CA ALA A 365 11.91 17.85 -10.86
C ALA A 365 12.04 17.25 -12.27
N LYS A 366 12.94 17.78 -13.12
CA LYS A 366 13.28 17.19 -14.43
C LYS A 366 14.30 16.05 -14.34
N PHE A 367 14.93 15.86 -13.18
CA PHE A 367 16.00 14.89 -12.95
C PHE A 367 15.60 13.77 -11.96
N THR A 368 14.37 13.80 -11.46
CA THR A 368 13.69 12.77 -10.66
C THR A 368 12.48 12.29 -11.43
#